data_AF-A0A2U1WUF8-F1
#
_entry.id   AF-A0A2U1WUF8-F1
#
_cell.length_a   1.000
_cell.length_b   1.000
_cell.length_c   1.000
_cell.angle_alpha   90.00
_cell.angle_beta   90.00
_cell.angle_gamma   90.00
#
_symmetry.space_group_name_H-M   'P 1'
#
loop_
_entity.id
_entity.type
_entity.pdbx_description
1 polymer ?
#
loop_
_entity_poly.entity_id
_entity_poly.type
_entity_poly.pdbx_seq_one_letter_code
_entity_poly.pdbx_strand_id
1 'polypeptide(L)' 'MLHVLRAGWEGLRQITGDDAFERYLERHNRLHRDVPPLSREEFYASELDRKWSGVNRCC' A
#
# COMPACT_ATOMS: atom_id res chain seq x y z
N MET A 1 18.82 -0.11 24.15
CA MET A 1 18.85 -1.23 23.17
C MET A 1 17.50 -1.51 22.51
N LEU A 2 16.40 -1.69 23.27
CA LEU A 2 15.05 -1.99 22.73
C LEU A 2 14.43 -0.89 21.83
N HIS A 3 14.87 0.36 21.93
CA HIS A 3 14.33 1.48 21.13
C HIS A 3 14.81 1.47 19.67
N VAL A 4 16.04 1.03 19.43
CA VAL A 4 16.62 0.98 18.07
C VAL A 4 15.97 -0.15 17.27
N LEU A 5 15.64 -1.26 17.95
CA LEU A 5 14.89 -2.37 17.37
C LEU A 5 13.46 -1.97 17.00
N ARG A 6 12.80 -1.12 17.81
CA ARG A 6 11.47 -0.58 17.48
C ARG A 6 11.50 0.35 16.26
N ALA A 7 12.42 1.31 16.24
CA ALA A 7 12.54 2.24 15.12
C ALA A 7 12.91 1.52 13.81
N GLY A 8 13.78 0.51 13.88
CA GLY A 8 14.11 -0.35 12.74
C GLY A 8 12.92 -1.19 12.28
N TRP A 9 12.10 -1.70 13.19
CA TRP A 9 10.90 -2.47 12.88
C TRP A 9 9.79 -1.61 12.25
N GLU A 10 9.56 -0.42 12.78
CA GLU A 10 8.63 0.56 12.19
C GLU A 10 9.08 0.99 10.80
N GLY A 11 10.38 1.27 10.63
CA GLY A 11 10.95 1.58 9.32
C GLY A 11 10.82 0.42 8.33
N LEU A 12 11.06 -0.82 8.79
CA LEU A 12 10.86 -2.02 7.97
C LEU A 12 9.39 -2.16 7.55
N ARG A 13 8.43 -1.98 8.46
CA ARG A 13 6.98 -1.99 8.17
C ARG A 13 6.58 -0.96 7.10
N GLN A 14 7.15 0.23 7.23
CA GLN A 14 6.89 1.34 6.33
C GLN A 14 7.48 1.08 4.93
N ILE A 15 8.64 0.41 4.86
CA ILE A 15 9.32 0.03 3.60
C ILE A 15 8.67 -1.21 2.97
N THR A 16 8.19 -2.18 3.75
CA THR A 16 7.52 -3.39 3.25
C THR A 16 6.11 -3.11 2.75
N GLY A 17 5.56 -1.92 3.04
CA GLY A 17 4.22 -1.52 2.61
C GLY A 17 3.10 -2.07 3.49
N ASP A 18 3.38 -2.39 4.75
CA ASP A 18 2.33 -2.77 5.71
C ASP A 18 1.34 -1.59 5.90
N ASP A 19 1.88 -0.36 5.96
CA ASP A 19 1.13 0.91 6.00
C ASP A 19 0.65 1.41 4.61
N ALA A 20 0.82 0.64 3.53
CA ALA A 20 0.48 1.10 2.18
C ALA A 20 -1.02 1.43 2.06
N PHE A 21 -1.87 0.63 2.71
CA PHE A 21 -3.31 0.83 2.72
C PHE A 21 -3.71 2.09 3.52
N GLU A 22 -3.10 2.35 4.67
CA GLU A 22 -3.36 3.56 5.46
C GLU A 22 -2.98 4.83 4.71
N ARG A 23 -1.81 4.83 4.05
CA ARG A 23 -1.39 5.94 3.18
C ARG A 23 -2.32 6.12 1.98
N TYR A 24 -2.85 5.03 1.43
CA TYR A 24 -3.88 5.08 0.40
C TYR A 24 -5.14 5.76 0.93
N LEU A 25 -5.64 5.37 2.11
CA LEU A 25 -6.83 5.97 2.72
C LEU A 25 -6.63 7.46 3.02
N GLU A 26 -5.50 7.86 3.56
CA GLU A 26 -5.19 9.28 3.79
C GLU A 26 -5.23 10.08 2.49
N ARG A 27 -4.57 9.57 1.44
CA ARG A 27 -4.57 10.21 0.12
C ARG A 27 -5.97 10.24 -0.49
N HIS A 28 -6.72 9.15 -0.36
CA HIS A 28 -8.08 9.02 -0.85
C HIS A 28 -9.02 10.02 -0.16
N ASN A 29 -8.97 10.11 1.17
CA ASN A 29 -9.77 11.07 1.93
C ASN A 29 -9.42 12.54 1.60
N ARG A 30 -8.18 12.81 1.17
CA ARG A 30 -7.75 14.15 0.75
C ARG A 30 -8.19 14.50 -0.68
N LEU A 31 -8.16 13.55 -1.62
CA LEU A 31 -8.41 13.81 -3.05
C LEU A 31 -9.82 13.42 -3.52
N HIS A 32 -10.43 12.42 -2.89
CA HIS A 32 -11.69 11.79 -3.29
C HIS A 32 -12.57 11.55 -2.06
N ARG A 33 -12.94 12.63 -1.37
CA ARG A 33 -13.79 12.55 -0.17
C ARG A 33 -15.20 12.02 -0.47
N ASP A 34 -15.72 12.31 -1.66
CA ASP A 34 -17.10 11.99 -2.04
C ASP A 34 -17.25 10.55 -2.60
N VAL A 35 -16.14 9.83 -2.74
CA VAL A 35 -16.11 8.45 -3.23
C VAL A 35 -15.76 7.54 -2.06
N PRO A 36 -16.42 6.38 -1.89
CA PRO A 36 -15.98 5.40 -0.91
C PRO A 36 -14.60 4.83 -1.31
N PRO A 37 -13.65 4.71 -0.37
CA PRO A 37 -12.37 4.07 -0.64
C PRO A 37 -12.57 2.58 -0.94
N LEU A 38 -11.61 2.00 -1.67
CA LEU A 38 -11.54 0.56 -1.88
C LEU A 38 -11.40 -0.17 -0.54
N SER A 39 -11.96 -1.38 -0.47
CA SER A 39 -11.66 -2.28 0.63
C SER A 39 -10.17 -2.67 0.62
N ARG A 40 -9.67 -3.15 1.77
CA ARG A 40 -8.28 -3.57 1.91
C ARG A 40 -7.91 -4.63 0.87
N GLU A 41 -8.78 -5.61 0.65
CA GLU A 41 -8.58 -6.69 -0.31
C GLU A 41 -8.54 -6.17 -1.75
N GLU A 42 -9.49 -5.30 -2.13
CA GLU A 42 -9.53 -4.69 -3.46
C GLU A 42 -8.30 -3.81 -3.74
N PHE A 43 -7.81 -3.08 -2.73
CA PHE A 43 -6.58 -2.32 -2.85
C PHE A 43 -5.39 -3.22 -3.18
N TYR A 44 -5.18 -4.30 -2.40
CA TYR A 44 -4.07 -5.23 -2.67
C TYR A 44 -4.23 -5.98 -3.99
N ALA A 45 -5.45 -6.37 -4.35
CA ALA A 45 -5.73 -6.99 -5.65
C ALA A 45 -5.39 -6.03 -6.80
N SER A 46 -5.73 -4.74 -6.68
CA SER A 46 -5.39 -3.72 -7.69
C SER A 46 -3.88 -3.44 -7.78
N GLU A 47 -3.16 -3.47 -6.66
CA GLU A 47 -1.71 -3.31 -6.64
C GLU A 47 -0.99 -4.53 -7.23
N LEU A 48 -1.49 -5.73 -6.96
CA LEU A 48 -1.03 -6.97 -7.61
C LEU A 48 -1.31 -6.91 -9.10
N ASP A 49 -2.53 -6.57 -9.51
CA ASP A 49 -2.85 -6.40 -10.92
C ASP A 49 -1.88 -5.42 -11.57
N ARG A 50 -1.74 -4.19 -11.07
CA ARG A 50 -0.78 -3.20 -11.61
C ARG A 50 0.66 -3.72 -11.72
N LYS A 51 1.10 -4.51 -10.73
CA LYS A 51 2.45 -5.06 -10.70
C LYS A 51 2.65 -6.18 -11.74
N TRP A 52 1.60 -6.94 -12.05
CA TRP A 52 1.67 -8.16 -12.84
C TRP A 52 0.90 -8.10 -14.18
N SER A 53 0.09 -7.07 -14.42
CA SER A 53 -0.71 -6.81 -15.62
C SER A 53 0.01 -5.95 -16.66
N GLY A 54 1.27 -5.60 -16.39
CA GLY A 54 2.17 -5.02 -17.39
C GLY A 54 2.31 -5.93 -18.62
N VAL A 55 2.84 -5.37 -19.72
CA VAL A 55 2.96 -6.06 -21.01
C VAL A 55 3.75 -7.37 -20.86
N ASN A 56 3.04 -8.49 -20.72
CA ASN A 56 3.56 -9.82 -20.98
C ASN A 56 3.73 -9.93 -22.50
N ARG A 57 4.87 -9.45 -22.99
CA ARG A 57 5.33 -9.75 -24.34
C ARG A 57 5.69 -11.23 -24.40
N CYS A 58 4.69 -12.09 -24.53
CA CYS A 58 4.87 -13.41 -25.09
C CYS A 58 5.20 -13.21 -26.57
N CYS A 59 6.48 -13.27 -26.89
CA CYS A 59 6.95 -13.81 -28.17
C CYS A 59 7.28 -15.29 -27.94
#